data_AF-A0A409XN18-F1
#
_entry.id   AF-A0A409XN18-F1
#
_cell.length_a   1.000
_cell.length_b   1.000
_cell.length_c   1.000
_cell.angle_alpha   90.00
_cell.angle_beta   90.00
_cell.angle_gamma   90.00
#
_symmetry.space_group_name_H-M   'P 1'
#
loop_
_entity.id
_entity.type
_entity.pdbx_description
1 polymer ?
#
loop_
_entity_poly.entity_id
_entity_poly.type
_entity_poly.pdbx_seq_one_letter_code
_entity_poly.pdbx_strand_id
1 'polypeptide(L)'
;MPPRTKKGKKPAPKKAAEATPPPVEPETTGDEFVEDVTMAGVEESNPGSSKSGDVTPTEPEAGAKLETKKMTLEERKAKLDQLRKKMAASTKANRTALVEESAKAKVTARDAARLDRQRKLAETLRLKADAEERGEDVERQKNWEYTIEENDEWEKKLARKKRRADFEFHDDAHAARRRYKKDLDLIKPDLTSYNKQKAIAMGQNADALVGFDPIAGSSSEVAISQEQRLAAEDLYRDANTLIYGDSKPSEDAIDRVVSKINKESVLFIDKKGKFSRKRLNEEEGDITYINEHNRVFNKKIARYYDKYTAEIRASFERGTAL
;
A
#
# COMPACT_ATOMS: atom_id res chain seq x y z
N MET A 1 -25.91 -40.53 38.57
CA MET A 1 -25.68 -39.42 39.53
C MET A 1 -24.22 -39.01 39.42
N PRO A 2 -23.97 -37.82 38.86
CA PRO A 2 -23.56 -36.64 39.64
C PRO A 2 -24.50 -35.44 39.42
N PRO A 3 -24.47 -34.39 40.27
CA PRO A 3 -25.59 -33.45 40.43
C PRO A 3 -25.71 -32.39 39.32
N ARG A 4 -26.96 -32.14 38.91
CA ARG A 4 -27.38 -31.06 38.01
C ARG A 4 -27.06 -29.70 38.65
N THR A 5 -26.08 -28.98 38.12
CA THR A 5 -25.83 -27.58 38.49
C THR A 5 -26.82 -26.68 37.74
N LYS A 6 -27.65 -25.97 38.50
CA LYS A 6 -28.57 -24.94 38.02
C LYS A 6 -27.75 -23.77 37.43
N LYS A 7 -27.65 -23.67 36.11
CA LYS A 7 -27.20 -22.42 35.47
C LYS A 7 -28.37 -21.44 35.39
N GLY A 8 -28.17 -20.29 36.03
CA GLY A 8 -29.13 -19.19 36.10
C GLY A 8 -29.56 -18.68 34.73
N LYS A 9 -30.86 -18.38 34.66
CA LYS A 9 -31.55 -17.72 33.56
C LYS A 9 -30.98 -16.30 33.40
N LYS A 10 -30.21 -16.05 32.34
CA LYS A 10 -29.84 -14.69 31.93
C LYS A 10 -31.10 -13.94 31.45
N PRO A 11 -31.34 -12.69 31.88
CA PRO A 11 -32.46 -11.92 31.38
C PRO A 11 -32.19 -11.47 29.93
N ALA A 12 -33.22 -11.56 29.09
CA ALA A 12 -33.21 -11.10 27.70
C ALA A 12 -33.00 -9.58 27.62
N PRO A 13 -32.25 -9.07 26.61
CA PRO A 13 -32.18 -7.63 26.36
C PRO A 13 -33.55 -7.14 25.87
N LYS A 14 -34.03 -6.07 26.51
CA LYS A 14 -35.29 -5.39 26.18
C LYS A 14 -35.24 -4.87 24.74
N LYS A 15 -36.30 -5.15 23.97
CA LYS A 15 -36.63 -4.48 22.70
C LYS A 15 -36.67 -2.96 22.95
N ALA A 16 -35.74 -2.22 22.38
CA ALA A 16 -35.91 -0.79 22.18
C ALA A 16 -36.82 -0.59 20.97
N ALA A 17 -37.86 0.21 21.18
CA ALA A 17 -38.84 0.60 20.18
C ALA A 17 -38.18 1.50 19.12
N GLU A 18 -38.51 1.20 17.87
CA GLU A 18 -38.95 2.14 16.83
C GLU A 18 -38.60 3.62 17.07
N ALA A 19 -37.58 4.09 16.34
CA ALA A 19 -37.32 5.50 16.11
C ALA A 19 -37.22 5.72 14.60
N THR A 20 -38.32 6.15 14.01
CA THR A 20 -38.41 6.76 12.68
C THR A 20 -37.52 8.01 12.59
N PRO A 21 -36.71 8.20 11.53
CA PRO A 21 -35.99 9.44 11.32
C PRO A 21 -36.94 10.58 10.89
N PRO A 22 -36.79 11.81 11.41
CA PRO A 22 -37.62 12.95 11.02
C PRO A 22 -37.25 13.51 9.63
N PRO A 23 -38.18 14.21 8.96
CA PRO A 23 -38.02 14.71 7.59
C PRO A 23 -37.07 15.92 7.53
N VAL A 24 -36.25 15.97 6.47
CA VAL A 24 -35.36 17.10 6.16
C VAL A 24 -36.03 17.94 5.08
N GLU A 25 -36.45 19.14 5.44
CA GLU A 25 -36.73 20.22 4.47
C GLU A 25 -35.52 21.17 4.37
N PRO A 26 -35.30 21.81 3.21
CA PRO A 26 -34.06 22.53 2.90
C PRO A 26 -34.08 24.00 3.38
N GLU A 27 -33.15 24.35 4.25
CA GLU A 27 -32.84 25.74 4.60
C GLU A 27 -31.90 26.35 3.55
N THR A 28 -32.38 27.44 2.98
CA THR A 28 -31.68 28.33 2.05
C THR A 28 -30.74 29.26 2.81
N THR A 29 -29.45 29.24 2.48
CA THR A 29 -28.52 30.34 2.84
C THR A 29 -27.74 30.71 1.60
N GLY A 30 -28.06 31.88 1.06
CA GLY A 30 -27.29 32.54 0.01
C GLY A 30 -25.98 33.08 0.59
N ASP A 31 -24.92 32.93 -0.19
CA ASP A 31 -23.67 33.64 0.02
C ASP A 31 -23.29 34.26 -1.32
N GLU A 32 -23.22 35.59 -1.32
CA GLU A 32 -22.91 36.44 -2.46
C GLU A 32 -21.42 36.30 -2.81
N PHE A 33 -21.11 35.83 -4.02
CA PHE A 33 -19.76 35.86 -4.57
C PHE A 33 -19.71 36.88 -5.71
N VAL A 34 -18.93 37.93 -5.47
CA VAL A 34 -18.74 39.11 -6.32
C VAL A 34 -17.91 38.73 -7.55
N GLU A 35 -18.46 39.02 -8.73
CA GLU A 35 -17.78 38.92 -10.02
C GLU A 35 -16.73 40.03 -10.17
N ASP A 36 -15.51 39.68 -10.58
CA ASP A 36 -14.60 40.61 -11.23
C ASP A 36 -14.06 39.94 -12.51
N VAL A 37 -14.70 40.27 -13.64
CA VAL A 37 -14.38 39.80 -14.98
C VAL A 37 -13.59 40.89 -15.68
N THR A 38 -12.30 40.64 -15.92
CA THR A 38 -11.48 41.48 -16.80
C THR A 38 -11.50 40.91 -18.22
N MET A 39 -12.03 41.72 -19.12
CA MET A 39 -12.13 41.53 -20.57
C MET A 39 -10.76 41.68 -21.25
N ALA A 40 -10.41 40.74 -22.14
CA ALA A 40 -9.34 40.91 -23.10
C ALA A 40 -9.74 40.38 -24.49
N GLY A 41 -10.14 41.32 -25.35
CA GLY A 41 -9.79 41.47 -26.76
C GLY A 41 -9.80 40.26 -27.70
N VAL A 42 -10.82 40.22 -28.56
CA VAL A 42 -10.86 39.51 -29.85
C VAL A 42 -10.14 40.34 -30.91
N GLU A 43 -9.33 39.70 -31.76
CA GLU A 43 -9.15 40.14 -33.16
C GLU A 43 -9.02 38.92 -34.09
N GLU A 44 -9.83 38.93 -35.14
CA GLU A 44 -9.93 37.95 -36.23
C GLU A 44 -8.79 38.06 -37.24
N SER A 45 -8.39 36.92 -37.83
CA SER A 45 -8.29 36.79 -39.30
C SER A 45 -8.00 35.34 -39.74
N ASN A 46 -8.86 34.86 -40.63
CA ASN A 46 -8.68 33.70 -41.54
C ASN A 46 -8.36 34.30 -42.95
N PRO A 47 -8.03 33.58 -44.05
CA PRO A 47 -8.01 32.12 -44.26
C PRO A 47 -6.84 31.54 -45.07
N GLY A 48 -6.68 30.20 -45.04
CA GLY A 48 -5.72 29.49 -45.88
C GLY A 48 -5.98 27.98 -46.01
N SER A 49 -6.55 27.60 -47.14
CA SER A 49 -6.91 26.25 -47.61
C SER A 49 -5.72 25.28 -47.77
N SER A 50 -5.88 24.00 -47.39
CA SER A 50 -6.00 22.88 -48.36
C SER A 50 -5.76 21.47 -47.77
N LYS A 51 -6.59 20.53 -48.27
CA LYS A 51 -6.32 19.10 -48.54
C LYS A 51 -6.19 18.11 -47.37
N SER A 52 -7.31 17.49 -47.03
CA SER A 52 -7.45 16.02 -46.93
C SER A 52 -8.78 15.69 -47.64
N GLY A 53 -8.77 14.90 -48.71
CA GLY A 53 -8.44 13.49 -48.70
C GLY A 53 -9.76 12.72 -48.87
N ASP A 54 -10.40 12.94 -50.01
CA ASP A 54 -11.54 12.19 -50.52
C ASP A 54 -11.14 10.71 -50.65
N VAL A 55 -11.80 9.83 -49.88
CA VAL A 55 -11.85 8.40 -50.17
C VAL A 55 -13.29 7.96 -50.02
N THR A 56 -13.94 7.97 -51.16
CA THR A 56 -15.17 7.27 -51.53
C THR A 56 -15.24 5.85 -50.94
N PRO A 57 -16.35 5.47 -50.26
CA PRO A 57 -16.68 4.06 -50.07
C PRO A 57 -17.26 3.52 -51.37
N THR A 58 -16.47 2.70 -52.05
CA THR A 58 -16.85 1.87 -53.20
C THR A 58 -18.00 0.94 -52.83
N GLU A 59 -19.17 1.14 -53.43
CA GLU A 59 -20.25 0.15 -53.47
C GLU A 59 -19.83 -1.04 -54.34
N PRO A 60 -20.03 -2.30 -53.91
CA PRO A 60 -20.09 -3.42 -54.84
C PRO A 60 -21.51 -3.53 -55.40
N GLU A 61 -21.62 -3.22 -56.69
CA GLU A 61 -22.70 -3.61 -57.59
C GLU A 61 -22.92 -5.12 -57.53
N ALA A 62 -23.98 -5.55 -56.86
CA ALA A 62 -24.58 -6.87 -57.01
C ALA A 62 -26.06 -6.67 -57.30
N GLY A 63 -26.39 -6.68 -58.59
CA GLY A 63 -27.74 -6.65 -59.11
C GLY A 63 -28.55 -7.87 -58.64
N ALA A 64 -29.28 -7.68 -57.55
CA ALA A 64 -30.49 -8.44 -57.26
C ALA A 64 -31.68 -7.49 -57.45
N LYS A 65 -32.47 -7.75 -58.48
CA LYS A 65 -33.74 -7.05 -58.76
C LYS A 65 -34.61 -7.03 -57.50
N LEU A 66 -34.60 -5.91 -56.78
CA LEU A 66 -35.55 -5.66 -55.69
C LEU A 66 -36.85 -5.20 -56.35
N GLU A 67 -37.73 -6.17 -56.60
CA GLU A 67 -39.14 -5.86 -56.77
C GLU A 67 -39.59 -5.06 -55.55
N THR A 68 -40.01 -3.83 -55.79
CA THR A 68 -40.56 -2.94 -54.78
C THR A 68 -41.96 -3.41 -54.40
N LYS A 69 -42.07 -4.54 -53.69
CA LYS A 69 -43.28 -4.84 -52.93
C LYS A 69 -43.46 -3.70 -51.93
N LYS A 70 -44.51 -2.90 -52.13
CA LYS A 70 -44.91 -1.83 -51.24
C LYS A 70 -45.26 -2.48 -49.89
N MET A 71 -44.27 -2.53 -48.99
CA MET A 71 -44.46 -3.04 -47.61
C MET A 71 -45.75 -2.46 -47.06
N THR A 72 -46.60 -3.31 -46.49
CA THR A 72 -47.88 -2.87 -45.94
C THR A 72 -47.64 -1.85 -44.83
N LEU A 73 -48.64 -1.01 -44.55
CA LEU A 73 -48.50 0.09 -43.59
C LEU A 73 -48.07 -0.41 -42.20
N GLU A 74 -48.50 -1.62 -41.84
CA GLU A 74 -48.14 -2.31 -40.60
C GLU A 74 -46.68 -2.78 -40.59
N GLU A 75 -46.19 -3.37 -41.67
CA GLU A 75 -44.78 -3.76 -41.79
C GLU A 75 -43.83 -2.54 -41.78
N ARG A 76 -44.28 -1.41 -42.36
CA ARG A 76 -43.55 -0.13 -42.29
C ARG A 76 -43.52 0.42 -40.86
N LYS A 77 -44.63 0.36 -40.14
CA LYS A 77 -44.71 0.75 -38.72
C LYS A 77 -43.82 -0.14 -37.84
N ALA A 78 -43.85 -1.45 -38.02
CA ALA A 78 -43.00 -2.39 -37.28
C ALA A 78 -41.52 -2.16 -37.56
N LYS A 79 -41.14 -1.92 -38.83
CA LYS A 79 -39.75 -1.56 -39.21
C LYS A 79 -39.32 -0.22 -38.60
N LEU A 80 -40.24 0.75 -38.52
CA LEU A 80 -39.99 2.05 -37.88
C LEU A 80 -39.83 1.90 -36.37
N ASP A 81 -40.64 1.08 -35.71
CA ASP A 81 -40.52 0.83 -34.26
C ASP A 81 -39.25 0.05 -33.92
N GLN A 82 -38.84 -0.89 -34.78
CA GLN A 82 -37.53 -1.53 -34.68
C GLN A 82 -36.40 -0.51 -34.84
N LEU A 83 -36.52 0.43 -35.78
CA LEU A 83 -35.55 1.52 -35.96
C LEU A 83 -35.51 2.43 -34.72
N ARG A 84 -36.66 2.82 -34.18
CA ARG A 84 -36.75 3.60 -32.93
C ARG A 84 -36.13 2.85 -31.75
N LYS A 85 -36.37 1.54 -31.61
CA LYS A 85 -35.73 0.70 -30.58
C LYS A 85 -34.21 0.65 -30.74
N LYS A 86 -33.72 0.51 -31.97
CA LYS A 86 -32.28 0.53 -32.28
C LYS A 86 -31.67 1.90 -31.97
N MET A 87 -32.35 2.99 -32.32
CA MET A 87 -31.93 4.37 -32.00
C MET A 87 -31.94 4.65 -30.50
N ALA A 88 -32.94 4.16 -29.77
CA ALA A 88 -32.99 4.26 -28.31
C ALA A 88 -31.89 3.43 -27.64
N ALA A 89 -31.60 2.24 -28.17
CA ALA A 89 -30.51 1.40 -27.67
C ALA A 89 -29.14 2.02 -27.93
N SER A 90 -28.90 2.59 -29.13
CA SER A 90 -27.62 3.24 -29.45
C SER A 90 -27.40 4.51 -28.63
N THR A 91 -28.42 5.36 -28.49
CA THR A 91 -28.34 6.56 -27.64
C THR A 91 -28.08 6.21 -26.17
N LYS A 92 -28.73 5.16 -25.64
CA LYS A 92 -28.47 4.67 -24.29
C LYS A 92 -27.05 4.11 -24.15
N ALA A 93 -26.58 3.30 -25.11
CA ALA A 93 -25.24 2.73 -25.11
C ALA A 93 -24.16 3.81 -25.18
N ASN A 94 -24.36 4.85 -25.99
CA ASN A 94 -23.45 5.99 -26.09
C ASN A 94 -23.41 6.77 -24.78
N ARG A 95 -24.57 6.99 -24.13
CA ARG A 95 -24.63 7.65 -22.82
C ARG A 95 -23.92 6.82 -21.74
N THR A 96 -24.13 5.51 -21.69
CA THR A 96 -23.46 4.65 -20.72
C THR A 96 -21.96 4.60 -20.96
N ALA A 97 -21.52 4.50 -22.22
CA ALA A 97 -20.10 4.52 -22.57
C ALA A 97 -19.43 5.84 -22.16
N LEU A 98 -20.06 6.99 -22.43
CA LEU A 98 -19.56 8.30 -22.02
C LEU A 98 -19.44 8.41 -20.48
N VAL A 99 -20.44 7.93 -19.75
CA VAL A 99 -20.42 7.92 -18.28
C VAL A 99 -19.32 6.99 -17.76
N GLU A 100 -19.18 5.79 -18.32
CA GLU A 100 -18.14 4.84 -17.94
C GLU A 100 -16.74 5.35 -18.24
N GLU A 101 -16.53 6.01 -19.37
CA GLU A 101 -15.26 6.64 -19.72
C GLU A 101 -14.93 7.77 -18.75
N SER A 102 -15.90 8.64 -18.45
CA SER A 102 -15.74 9.71 -17.45
C SER A 102 -15.47 9.15 -16.05
N ALA A 103 -16.05 8.00 -15.70
CA ALA A 103 -15.83 7.33 -14.42
C ALA A 103 -14.43 6.71 -14.39
N LYS A 104 -14.00 6.01 -15.45
CA LYS A 104 -12.66 5.42 -15.59
C LYS A 104 -11.58 6.50 -15.53
N ALA A 105 -11.80 7.65 -16.17
CA ALA A 105 -10.88 8.79 -16.13
C ALA A 105 -10.71 9.38 -14.71
N LYS A 106 -11.74 9.27 -13.85
CA LYS A 106 -11.70 9.73 -12.45
C LYS A 106 -11.07 8.72 -11.49
N VAL A 107 -10.87 7.46 -11.88
CA VAL A 107 -10.28 6.44 -11.01
C VAL A 107 -8.76 6.67 -10.92
N THR A 108 -8.32 7.10 -9.74
CA THR A 108 -6.89 7.20 -9.44
C THR A 108 -6.26 5.83 -9.24
N ALA A 109 -4.93 5.71 -9.35
CA ALA A 109 -4.21 4.46 -9.07
C ALA A 109 -4.45 3.93 -7.63
N ARG A 110 -4.67 4.85 -6.67
CA ARG A 110 -5.02 4.49 -5.28
C ARG A 110 -6.42 3.89 -5.19
N ASP A 111 -7.37 4.44 -5.93
CA ASP A 111 -8.74 3.93 -5.99
C ASP A 111 -8.81 2.58 -6.70
N ALA A 112 -8.07 2.41 -7.81
CA ALA A 112 -7.93 1.12 -8.47
C ALA A 112 -7.38 0.05 -7.51
N ALA A 113 -6.29 0.34 -6.80
CA ALA A 113 -5.73 -0.59 -5.81
C ALA A 113 -6.65 -0.85 -4.61
N ARG A 114 -7.57 0.07 -4.28
CA ARG A 114 -8.62 -0.16 -3.26
C ARG A 114 -9.71 -1.08 -3.80
N LEU A 115 -10.18 -0.84 -5.02
CA LEU A 115 -11.19 -1.67 -5.69
C LEU A 115 -10.68 -3.09 -5.93
N ASP A 116 -9.41 -3.26 -6.32
CA ASP A 116 -8.83 -4.59 -6.51
C ASP A 116 -8.71 -5.38 -5.19
N ARG A 117 -8.41 -4.68 -4.08
CA ARG A 117 -8.46 -5.30 -2.75
C ARG A 117 -9.87 -5.72 -2.36
N GLN A 118 -10.87 -4.90 -2.67
CA GLN A 118 -12.28 -5.22 -2.43
C GLN A 118 -12.73 -6.40 -3.29
N ARG A 119 -12.34 -6.44 -4.58
CA ARG A 119 -12.61 -7.56 -5.50
C ARG A 119 -12.00 -8.86 -5.01
N LYS A 120 -10.71 -8.88 -4.67
CA LYS A 120 -10.04 -10.06 -4.10
C LYS A 120 -10.70 -10.51 -2.79
N LEU A 121 -11.14 -9.57 -1.95
CA LEU A 121 -11.87 -9.90 -0.74
C LEU A 121 -13.23 -10.52 -1.07
N ALA A 122 -13.98 -9.95 -2.01
CA ALA A 122 -15.26 -10.51 -2.45
C ALA A 122 -15.09 -11.91 -3.07
N GLU A 123 -14.06 -12.11 -3.89
CA GLU A 123 -13.72 -13.41 -4.47
C GLU A 123 -13.37 -14.44 -3.40
N THR A 124 -12.53 -14.09 -2.42
CA THR A 124 -12.17 -15.01 -1.33
C THR A 124 -13.37 -15.34 -0.43
N LEU A 125 -14.27 -14.39 -0.18
CA LEU A 125 -15.53 -14.64 0.53
C LEU A 125 -16.49 -15.52 -0.29
N ARG A 126 -16.61 -15.28 -1.60
CA ARG A 126 -17.43 -16.11 -2.50
C ARG A 126 -16.90 -17.54 -2.56
N LEU A 127 -15.59 -17.71 -2.78
CA LEU A 127 -14.95 -19.03 -2.77
C LEU A 127 -15.11 -19.74 -1.42
N LYS A 128 -15.06 -19.00 -0.31
CA LYS A 128 -15.32 -19.55 1.02
C LYS A 128 -16.76 -20.03 1.16
N ALA A 129 -17.74 -19.24 0.71
CA ALA A 129 -19.16 -19.62 0.72
C ALA A 129 -19.42 -20.84 -0.18
N ASP A 130 -18.88 -20.84 -1.41
CA ASP A 130 -18.98 -21.95 -2.37
C ASP A 130 -18.33 -23.25 -1.82
N ALA A 131 -17.30 -23.14 -0.97
CA ALA A 131 -16.66 -24.28 -0.32
C ALA A 131 -17.41 -24.76 0.93
N GLU A 132 -18.01 -23.85 1.71
CA GLU A 132 -18.91 -24.18 2.82
C GLU A 132 -20.16 -24.92 2.32
N GLU A 133 -20.73 -24.51 1.18
CA GLU A 133 -21.86 -25.19 0.53
C GLU A 133 -21.48 -26.59 0.03
N ARG A 134 -20.24 -26.77 -0.47
CA ARG A 134 -19.69 -28.08 -0.86
C ARG A 134 -19.25 -28.94 0.32
N GLY A 135 -19.19 -28.39 1.55
CA GLY A 135 -18.70 -29.08 2.74
C GLY A 135 -17.18 -29.33 2.73
N GLU A 136 -16.43 -28.56 1.94
CA GLU A 136 -14.96 -28.68 1.83
C GLU A 136 -14.25 -27.76 2.85
N ASP A 137 -13.19 -28.27 3.48
CA ASP A 137 -12.35 -27.50 4.40
C ASP A 137 -11.36 -26.61 3.61
N VAL A 138 -11.71 -25.33 3.49
CA VAL A 138 -10.93 -24.30 2.76
C VAL A 138 -9.52 -24.13 3.33
N GLU A 139 -9.36 -24.26 4.65
CA GLU A 139 -8.06 -24.08 5.30
C GLU A 139 -7.14 -25.27 5.01
N ARG A 140 -7.70 -26.48 4.96
CA ARG A 140 -6.97 -27.68 4.55
C ARG A 140 -6.50 -27.59 3.10
N GLN A 141 -7.35 -27.15 2.16
CA GLN A 141 -6.95 -26.98 0.76
C GLN A 141 -5.81 -25.96 0.63
N LYS A 142 -5.92 -24.81 1.30
CA LYS A 142 -4.85 -23.80 1.33
C LYS A 142 -3.56 -24.31 1.96
N ASN A 143 -3.65 -25.13 2.99
CA ASN A 143 -2.47 -25.71 3.63
C ASN A 143 -1.71 -26.69 2.71
N TRP A 144 -2.40 -27.31 1.74
CA TRP A 144 -1.77 -28.16 0.73
C TRP A 144 -1.06 -27.37 -0.37
N GLU A 145 -1.46 -26.11 -0.57
CA GLU A 145 -0.82 -25.22 -1.54
C GLU A 145 0.53 -24.69 -1.04
N TYR A 146 0.78 -24.70 0.28
CA TYR A 146 2.05 -24.26 0.84
C TYR A 146 3.15 -25.29 0.58
N THR A 147 4.20 -24.85 -0.10
CA THR A 147 5.41 -25.65 -0.27
C THR A 147 6.25 -25.66 1.02
N ILE A 148 7.11 -26.66 1.18
CA ILE A 148 8.00 -26.77 2.35
C ILE A 148 8.90 -25.52 2.45
N GLU A 149 9.43 -25.06 1.32
CA GLU A 149 10.29 -23.87 1.25
C GLU A 149 9.54 -22.60 1.69
N GLU A 150 8.30 -22.42 1.24
CA GLU A 150 7.45 -21.30 1.67
C GLU A 150 7.15 -21.35 3.16
N ASN A 151 6.90 -22.54 3.72
CA ASN A 151 6.69 -22.71 5.15
C ASN A 151 7.95 -22.37 5.94
N ASP A 152 9.14 -22.83 5.51
CA ASP A 152 10.41 -22.52 6.16
C ASP A 152 10.73 -21.01 6.14
N GLU A 153 10.49 -20.34 5.01
CA GLU A 153 10.64 -18.90 4.90
C GLU A 153 9.65 -18.15 5.80
N TRP A 154 8.42 -18.65 5.88
CA TRP A 154 7.37 -18.10 6.74
C TRP A 154 7.74 -18.24 8.23
N GLU A 155 8.20 -19.41 8.66
CA GLU A 155 8.69 -19.66 10.02
C GLU A 155 9.88 -18.77 10.35
N LYS A 156 10.85 -18.64 9.42
CA LYS A 156 11.99 -17.72 9.55
C LYS A 156 11.53 -16.27 9.72
N LYS A 157 10.50 -15.86 8.99
CA LYS A 157 9.90 -14.51 9.10
C LYS A 157 9.18 -14.32 10.44
N LEU A 158 8.45 -15.31 10.91
CA LEU A 158 7.79 -15.30 12.24
C LEU A 158 8.81 -15.24 13.37
N ALA A 159 9.84 -16.09 13.34
CA ALA A 159 10.93 -16.08 14.30
C ALA A 159 11.66 -14.72 14.32
N ARG A 160 11.92 -14.16 13.14
CA ARG A 160 12.49 -12.81 13.00
C ARG A 160 11.58 -11.73 13.60
N LYS A 161 10.26 -11.83 13.42
CA LYS A 161 9.26 -10.92 13.99
C LYS A 161 9.21 -11.05 15.52
N LYS A 162 9.18 -12.28 16.03
CA LYS A 162 9.22 -12.58 17.48
C LYS A 162 10.44 -11.96 18.14
N ARG A 163 11.64 -12.13 17.55
CA ARG A 163 12.86 -11.49 18.06
C ARG A 163 12.79 -9.95 18.02
N ARG A 164 12.15 -9.36 17.01
CA ARG A 164 11.99 -7.89 16.91
C ARG A 164 10.86 -7.34 17.78
N ALA A 165 9.98 -8.19 18.32
CA ALA A 165 8.92 -7.79 19.22
C ALA A 165 9.41 -7.53 20.66
N ASP A 166 10.67 -7.82 20.95
CA ASP A 166 11.29 -7.40 22.20
C ASP A 166 11.56 -5.88 22.18
N PHE A 167 10.73 -5.16 22.93
CA PHE A 167 10.82 -3.71 23.12
C PHE A 167 11.56 -3.32 24.40
N GLU A 168 11.98 -4.30 25.20
CA GLU A 168 12.70 -4.03 26.44
C GLU A 168 14.07 -3.39 26.15
N PHE A 169 14.50 -2.55 27.09
CA PHE A 169 15.80 -1.91 27.04
C PHE A 169 16.75 -2.70 27.94
N HIS A 170 17.74 -3.35 27.32
CA HIS A 170 18.78 -4.13 28.01
C HIS A 170 20.06 -3.31 28.18
N ASP A 171 20.63 -2.85 27.07
CA ASP A 171 21.88 -2.09 27.02
C ASP A 171 21.89 -1.17 25.77
N ASP A 172 22.71 -0.13 25.80
CA ASP A 172 22.92 0.81 24.70
C ASP A 172 23.55 0.12 23.49
N ALA A 173 24.48 -0.82 23.69
CA ALA A 173 25.06 -1.58 22.58
C ALA A 173 24.00 -2.45 21.88
N HIS A 174 23.10 -3.07 22.65
CA HIS A 174 21.98 -3.82 22.08
C HIS A 174 21.01 -2.91 21.32
N ALA A 175 20.71 -1.72 21.86
CA ALA A 175 19.88 -0.73 21.17
C ALA A 175 20.51 -0.23 19.86
N ALA A 176 21.82 0.02 19.84
CA ALA A 176 22.58 0.38 18.64
C ALA A 176 22.56 -0.74 17.60
N ARG A 177 22.81 -1.99 18.02
CA ARG A 177 22.73 -3.18 17.14
C ARG A 177 21.34 -3.35 16.51
N ARG A 178 20.27 -3.13 17.28
CA ARG A 178 18.89 -3.19 16.76
C ARG A 178 18.63 -2.12 15.69
N ARG A 179 19.15 -0.90 15.89
CA ARG A 179 19.07 0.20 14.91
C ARG A 179 19.83 -0.14 13.65
N TYR A 180 21.11 -0.48 13.77
CA TYR A 180 21.95 -0.87 12.64
C TYR A 180 21.32 -2.00 11.80
N LYS A 181 20.77 -3.02 12.45
CA LYS A 181 20.06 -4.11 11.75
C LYS A 181 18.84 -3.64 10.97
N LYS A 182 18.09 -2.68 11.52
CA LYS A 182 16.95 -2.08 10.84
C LYS A 182 17.38 -1.24 9.65
N ASP A 183 18.52 -0.55 9.76
CA ASP A 183 19.08 0.23 8.66
C ASP A 183 19.60 -0.66 7.55
N LEU A 184 20.19 -1.82 7.88
CA LEU A 184 20.53 -2.87 6.91
C LEU A 184 19.30 -3.38 6.15
N ASP A 185 18.17 -3.58 6.83
CA ASP A 185 16.92 -4.00 6.15
C ASP A 185 16.39 -2.92 5.18
N LEU A 186 16.74 -1.64 5.39
CA LEU A 186 16.29 -0.50 4.58
C LEU A 186 17.24 -0.16 3.41
N ILE A 187 18.49 -0.60 3.49
CA ILE A 187 19.48 -0.38 2.43
C ILE A 187 19.12 -1.26 1.23
N LYS A 188 18.97 -0.64 0.06
CA LYS A 188 18.82 -1.30 -1.24
C LYS A 188 20.11 -1.11 -2.03
N PRO A 189 20.95 -2.15 -2.17
CA PRO A 189 22.18 -2.05 -2.96
C PRO A 189 21.86 -1.83 -4.44
N ASP A 190 22.65 -1.01 -5.11
CA ASP A 190 22.62 -0.89 -6.57
C ASP A 190 23.51 -1.97 -7.19
N LEU A 191 22.89 -3.04 -7.65
CA LEU A 191 23.59 -4.19 -8.24
C LEU A 191 24.25 -3.83 -9.59
N THR A 192 23.74 -2.84 -10.31
CA THR A 192 24.24 -2.50 -11.64
C THR A 192 25.61 -1.81 -11.56
N SER A 193 25.76 -0.82 -10.69
CA SER A 193 27.04 -0.17 -10.45
C SER A 193 28.05 -1.12 -9.82
N TYR A 194 27.61 -1.97 -8.88
CA TYR A 194 28.46 -3.01 -8.30
C TYR A 194 28.97 -4.00 -9.37
N ASN A 195 28.09 -4.51 -10.24
CA ASN A 195 28.48 -5.45 -11.29
C ASN A 195 29.42 -4.80 -12.32
N LYS A 196 29.25 -3.52 -12.65
CA LYS A 196 30.18 -2.77 -13.52
C LYS A 196 31.58 -2.67 -12.89
N GLN A 197 31.65 -2.29 -11.62
CA GLN A 197 32.92 -2.23 -10.87
C GLN A 197 33.56 -3.62 -10.79
N LYS A 198 32.76 -4.65 -10.53
CA LYS A 198 33.20 -6.04 -10.50
C LYS A 198 33.74 -6.52 -11.85
N ALA A 199 33.06 -6.21 -12.95
CA ALA A 199 33.50 -6.58 -14.30
C ALA A 199 34.83 -5.94 -14.65
N ILE A 200 34.99 -4.62 -14.38
CA ILE A 200 36.24 -3.88 -14.58
C ILE A 200 37.39 -4.53 -13.79
N ALA A 201 37.16 -4.83 -12.51
CA ALA A 201 38.17 -5.45 -11.65
C ALA A 201 38.55 -6.87 -12.08
N MET A 202 37.59 -7.65 -12.60
CA MET A 202 37.83 -9.00 -13.12
C MET A 202 38.35 -9.01 -14.56
N GLY A 203 38.60 -7.85 -15.17
CA GLY A 203 39.07 -7.75 -16.55
C GLY A 203 38.05 -8.22 -17.60
N GLN A 204 36.79 -8.37 -17.22
CA GLN A 204 35.69 -8.72 -18.12
C GLN A 204 35.09 -7.44 -18.71
N ASN A 205 34.63 -7.49 -19.96
CA ASN A 205 33.95 -6.36 -20.57
C ASN A 205 32.76 -5.94 -19.67
N ALA A 206 32.65 -4.65 -19.35
CA ALA A 206 31.65 -4.13 -18.40
C ALA A 206 30.19 -4.47 -18.77
N ASP A 207 29.94 -4.78 -20.04
CA ASP A 207 28.62 -5.16 -20.58
C ASP A 207 28.36 -6.68 -20.57
N ALA A 208 29.39 -7.51 -20.44
CA ALA A 208 29.29 -8.97 -20.50
C ALA A 208 28.61 -9.59 -19.26
N LEU A 209 28.51 -8.85 -18.16
CA LEU A 209 27.91 -9.33 -16.90
C LEU A 209 26.46 -8.85 -16.72
N VAL A 210 25.97 -7.96 -17.59
CA VAL A 210 24.62 -7.37 -17.47
C VAL A 210 23.59 -8.13 -18.33
N GLY A 211 24.04 -8.94 -19.30
CA GLY A 211 23.20 -9.81 -20.12
C GLY A 211 23.70 -11.26 -20.13
N PHE A 212 22.85 -12.20 -19.75
CA PHE A 212 23.11 -13.64 -19.91
C PHE A 212 22.78 -14.03 -21.36
N ASP A 213 23.80 -14.23 -22.19
CA ASP A 213 23.65 -14.79 -23.54
C ASP A 213 23.88 -16.32 -23.53
N PRO A 214 22.84 -17.15 -23.75
CA PRO A 214 22.93 -18.61 -23.65
C PRO A 214 23.71 -19.28 -24.80
N ILE A 215 24.23 -18.52 -25.76
CA ILE A 215 24.95 -19.01 -26.95
C ILE A 215 26.48 -18.91 -26.76
N ALA A 216 26.95 -18.05 -25.84
CA ALA A 216 28.37 -17.88 -25.57
C ALA A 216 28.86 -19.03 -24.67
N GLY A 217 29.42 -20.07 -25.31
CA GLY A 217 30.01 -21.22 -24.64
C GLY A 217 31.02 -20.81 -23.56
N SER A 218 30.85 -21.41 -22.38
CA SER A 218 31.73 -21.30 -21.22
C SER A 218 33.06 -22.00 -21.50
N SER A 219 34.01 -21.29 -22.07
CA SER A 219 35.42 -21.70 -22.06
C SER A 219 36.32 -20.54 -22.43
N SER A 220 36.70 -19.74 -21.43
CA SER A 220 37.79 -18.79 -21.58
C SER A 220 38.46 -18.60 -20.23
N GLU A 221 39.32 -19.57 -19.86
CA GLU A 221 40.40 -19.32 -18.91
C GLU A 221 41.37 -18.34 -19.59
N VAL A 222 41.08 -17.04 -19.47
CA VAL A 222 42.02 -15.99 -19.88
C VAL A 222 43.10 -15.92 -18.82
N ALA A 223 44.36 -15.98 -19.23
CA ALA A 223 45.49 -15.68 -18.36
C ALA A 223 45.30 -14.29 -17.75
N ILE A 224 44.98 -14.24 -16.45
CA ILE A 224 44.75 -12.99 -15.71
C ILE A 224 46.07 -12.21 -15.71
N SER A 225 46.11 -11.07 -16.41
CA SER A 225 47.29 -10.19 -16.45
C SER A 225 47.65 -9.72 -15.04
N GLN A 226 48.90 -9.32 -14.81
CA GLN A 226 49.33 -8.81 -13.51
C GLN A 226 48.46 -7.62 -13.06
N GLU A 227 48.07 -6.76 -14.00
CA GLU A 227 47.16 -5.64 -13.75
C GLU A 227 45.75 -6.10 -13.36
N GLN A 228 45.23 -7.15 -13.99
CA GLN A 228 43.93 -7.73 -13.63
C GLN A 228 43.96 -8.41 -12.26
N ARG A 229 45.11 -9.01 -11.85
CA ARG A 229 45.28 -9.53 -10.48
C ARG A 229 45.25 -8.41 -9.46
N LEU A 230 45.98 -7.32 -9.72
CA LEU A 230 45.96 -6.13 -8.86
C LEU A 230 44.57 -5.49 -8.78
N ALA A 231 43.84 -5.43 -9.90
CA ALA A 231 42.47 -4.91 -9.94
C ALA A 231 41.47 -5.82 -9.20
N ALA A 232 41.65 -7.15 -9.26
CA ALA A 232 40.84 -8.10 -8.50
C ALA A 232 41.16 -8.04 -7.00
N GLU A 233 42.44 -7.90 -6.62
CA GLU A 233 42.88 -7.64 -5.24
C GLU A 233 42.34 -6.30 -4.73
N ASP A 234 42.21 -5.29 -5.61
CA ASP A 234 41.63 -3.99 -5.26
C ASP A 234 40.11 -4.04 -5.02
N LEU A 235 39.38 -4.93 -5.69
CA LEU A 235 37.96 -5.17 -5.42
C LEU A 235 37.74 -6.02 -4.15
N TYR A 236 38.57 -7.05 -3.96
CA TYR A 236 38.49 -7.98 -2.84
C TYR A 236 39.60 -7.71 -1.82
N ARG A 237 39.61 -6.50 -1.26
CA ARG A 237 40.61 -6.08 -0.29
C ARG A 237 40.55 -6.91 0.99
N ASP A 238 41.68 -7.50 1.36
CA ASP A 238 41.91 -8.14 2.66
C ASP A 238 42.39 -7.13 3.73
N ALA A 239 42.36 -7.52 5.00
CA ALA A 239 42.82 -6.69 6.12
C ALA A 239 44.28 -6.20 5.99
N ASN A 240 45.11 -6.88 5.19
CA ASN A 240 46.52 -6.56 4.97
C ASN A 240 46.78 -5.72 3.71
N THR A 241 45.76 -5.30 2.95
CA THR A 241 45.98 -4.46 1.76
C THR A 241 46.39 -3.05 2.16
N LEU A 242 47.50 -2.56 1.61
CA LEU A 242 48.05 -1.23 1.93
C LEU A 242 47.29 -0.07 1.25
N ILE A 243 46.37 -0.38 0.32
CA ILE A 243 45.60 0.60 -0.44
C ILE A 243 44.44 1.11 0.43
N TYR A 244 44.65 2.26 1.09
CA TYR A 244 43.67 2.94 1.93
C TYR A 244 43.57 4.42 1.55
N GLY A 245 42.36 4.90 1.28
CA GLY A 245 42.10 6.33 1.00
C GLY A 245 41.96 6.73 -0.48
N ASP A 246 42.15 5.81 -1.43
CA ASP A 246 42.09 6.14 -2.88
C ASP A 246 40.67 6.24 -3.45
N SER A 247 39.65 5.80 -2.71
CA SER A 247 38.25 5.83 -3.15
C SER A 247 37.70 7.25 -3.17
N LYS A 248 37.43 7.79 -4.36
CA LYS A 248 36.70 9.05 -4.58
C LYS A 248 35.27 8.71 -5.01
N PRO A 249 34.31 8.59 -4.08
CA PRO A 249 32.93 8.27 -4.43
C PRO A 249 32.31 9.37 -5.30
N SER A 250 31.38 8.99 -6.18
CA SER A 250 30.61 9.95 -6.97
C SER A 250 29.76 10.86 -6.08
N GLU A 251 29.49 12.08 -6.53
CA GLU A 251 28.64 13.04 -5.83
C GLU A 251 27.25 12.45 -5.51
N ASP A 252 26.64 11.73 -6.46
CA ASP A 252 25.38 11.00 -6.25
C ASP A 252 25.42 9.97 -5.10
N ALA A 253 26.58 9.36 -4.83
CA ALA A 253 26.73 8.43 -3.73
C ALA A 253 26.80 9.17 -2.39
N ILE A 254 27.49 10.31 -2.36
CA ILE A 254 27.56 11.20 -1.22
C ILE A 254 26.17 11.74 -0.89
N ASP A 255 25.43 12.22 -1.89
CA ASP A 255 24.08 12.75 -1.72
C ASP A 255 23.09 11.71 -1.20
N ARG A 256 23.21 10.45 -1.65
CA ARG A 256 22.41 9.34 -1.10
C ARG A 256 22.68 9.12 0.39
N VAL A 257 23.93 9.20 0.82
CA VAL A 257 24.32 9.05 2.23
C VAL A 257 23.85 10.26 3.06
N VAL A 258 24.09 11.48 2.60
CA VAL A 258 23.64 12.71 3.27
C VAL A 258 22.12 12.74 3.39
N SER A 259 21.42 12.41 2.31
CA SER A 259 19.96 12.29 2.32
C SER A 259 19.47 11.25 3.33
N LYS A 260 20.17 10.11 3.46
CA LYS A 260 19.85 9.08 4.47
C LYS A 260 20.08 9.62 5.89
N ILE A 261 21.21 10.26 6.15
CA ILE A 261 21.54 10.83 7.47
C ILE A 261 20.52 11.88 7.88
N ASN A 262 20.14 12.77 6.96
CA ASN A 262 19.13 13.79 7.21
C ASN A 262 17.74 13.19 7.46
N LYS A 263 17.34 12.16 6.69
CA LYS A 263 16.10 11.42 6.95
C LYS A 263 16.15 10.72 8.30
N GLU A 264 17.29 10.14 8.66
CA GLU A 264 17.47 9.45 9.93
C GLU A 264 17.45 10.40 11.11
N SER A 265 18.09 11.57 11.02
CA SER A 265 18.09 12.59 12.07
C SER A 265 16.68 13.12 12.33
N VAL A 266 15.94 13.49 11.28
CA VAL A 266 14.54 13.92 11.37
C VAL A 266 13.66 12.82 11.96
N LEU A 267 13.75 11.60 11.43
CA LEU A 267 13.00 10.47 11.96
C LEU A 267 13.40 10.12 13.41
N PHE A 268 14.65 10.33 13.79
CA PHE A 268 15.13 10.08 15.13
C PHE A 268 14.54 11.07 16.13
N ILE A 269 14.48 12.36 15.78
CA ILE A 269 13.82 13.40 16.58
C ILE A 269 12.35 13.04 16.76
N ASP A 270 11.65 12.73 15.67
CA ASP A 270 10.25 12.29 15.69
C ASP A 270 10.04 11.05 16.54
N LYS A 271 10.90 10.03 16.38
CA LYS A 271 10.81 8.78 17.14
C LYS A 271 11.10 9.00 18.61
N LYS A 272 12.06 9.86 18.97
CA LYS A 272 12.35 10.21 20.37
C LYS A 272 11.17 10.93 21.01
N GLY A 273 10.57 11.89 20.31
CA GLY A 273 9.34 12.55 20.77
C GLY A 273 8.19 11.56 20.95
N LYS A 274 8.03 10.61 20.01
CA LYS A 274 7.01 9.55 20.05
C LYS A 274 7.40 8.36 20.93
N PHE A 275 8.61 8.30 21.49
CA PHE A 275 9.03 7.21 22.38
C PHE A 275 8.40 7.38 23.76
N SER A 276 8.35 8.62 24.25
CA SER A 276 7.62 8.99 25.47
C SER A 276 6.24 9.52 25.09
N ARG A 277 5.27 8.61 24.90
CA ARG A 277 3.87 8.99 24.62
C ARG A 277 3.16 9.28 25.94
N LYS A 278 2.42 10.39 25.99
CA LYS A 278 1.45 10.65 27.07
C LYS A 278 0.40 9.54 27.07
N ARG A 279 0.11 8.95 28.23
CA ARG A 279 -0.98 7.96 28.37
C ARG A 279 -2.27 8.75 28.55
N LEU A 280 -3.34 8.34 27.86
CA LEU A 280 -4.63 9.04 27.87
C LEU A 280 -5.32 8.96 29.25
N ASN A 281 -5.14 7.86 29.98
CA ASN A 281 -5.80 7.61 31.25
C ASN A 281 -5.17 8.36 32.46
N GLU A 282 -4.28 9.33 32.22
CA GLU A 282 -3.60 10.05 33.31
C GLU A 282 -4.45 11.21 33.89
N GLU A 283 -5.56 11.60 33.24
CA GLU A 283 -6.41 12.73 33.66
C GLU A 283 -7.70 12.31 34.38
N GLU A 284 -8.08 11.03 34.31
CA GLU A 284 -9.36 10.51 34.83
C GLU A 284 -9.29 10.03 36.30
N GLY A 285 -8.14 10.18 36.96
CA GLY A 285 -7.91 9.70 38.33
C GLY A 285 -7.81 10.80 39.38
N ASP A 286 -7.89 10.41 40.66
CA ASP A 286 -7.70 11.32 41.79
C ASP A 286 -6.33 12.04 41.72
N ILE A 287 -6.39 13.37 41.77
CA ILE A 287 -5.21 14.22 41.67
C ILE A 287 -4.46 14.20 43.01
N THR A 288 -3.42 13.37 43.08
CA THR A 288 -2.56 13.23 44.28
C THR A 288 -1.38 14.19 44.32
N TYR A 289 -1.34 15.19 43.43
CA TYR A 289 -0.18 16.08 43.26
C TYR A 289 -0.59 17.56 43.17
N ILE A 290 0.29 18.43 43.65
CA ILE A 290 0.10 19.89 43.60
C ILE A 290 0.82 20.51 42.40
N ASN A 291 1.98 19.97 42.01
CA ASN A 291 2.78 20.47 40.87
C ASN A 291 3.19 19.32 39.91
N GLU A 292 3.64 19.66 38.70
CA GLU A 292 4.03 18.67 37.68
C GLU A 292 5.25 17.82 38.13
N HIS A 293 6.18 18.40 38.87
CA HIS A 293 7.32 17.66 39.39
C HIS A 293 6.89 16.57 40.39
N ASN A 294 5.94 16.90 41.27
CA ASN A 294 5.33 16.00 42.24
C ASN A 294 4.49 14.94 41.52
N ARG A 295 3.80 15.27 40.42
CA ARG A 295 3.14 14.27 39.57
C ARG A 295 4.12 13.23 39.04
N VAL A 296 5.26 13.67 38.49
CA VAL A 296 6.30 12.77 37.96
C VAL A 296 6.95 11.96 39.09
N PHE A 297 7.13 12.57 40.27
CA PHE A 297 7.64 11.89 41.45
C PHE A 297 6.68 10.82 41.96
N ASN A 298 5.41 11.16 42.19
CA ASN A 298 4.37 10.21 42.58
C ASN A 298 4.22 9.07 41.56
N LYS A 299 4.33 9.36 40.25
CA LYS A 299 4.35 8.34 39.19
C LYS A 299 5.61 7.45 39.25
N LYS A 300 6.74 7.97 39.72
CA LYS A 300 7.94 7.16 39.97
C LYS A 300 7.71 6.25 41.17
N ILE A 301 7.22 6.78 42.28
CA ILE A 301 6.88 6.00 43.49
C ILE A 301 5.87 4.90 43.15
N ALA A 302 4.81 5.25 42.43
CA ALA A 302 3.76 4.30 42.04
C ALA A 302 4.32 3.09 41.26
N ARG A 303 5.27 3.32 40.35
CA ARG A 303 5.91 2.23 39.58
C ARG A 303 6.64 1.20 40.45
N TYR A 304 7.21 1.61 41.58
CA TYR A 304 7.99 0.73 42.45
C TYR A 304 7.17 0.17 43.62
N TYR A 305 6.30 0.99 44.21
CA TYR A 305 5.66 0.68 45.49
C TYR A 305 4.21 0.23 45.39
N ASP A 306 3.48 0.54 44.31
CA ASP A 306 2.05 0.16 44.20
C ASP A 306 1.82 -1.34 44.27
N LYS A 307 2.80 -2.14 43.82
CA LYS A 307 2.75 -3.61 43.94
C LYS A 307 2.67 -4.06 45.41
N TYR A 308 3.26 -3.30 46.33
CA TYR A 308 3.34 -3.63 47.76
C TYR A 308 2.34 -2.84 48.62
N THR A 309 1.86 -1.69 48.15
CA THR A 309 0.95 -0.80 48.91
C THR A 309 -0.51 -0.88 48.44
N ALA A 310 -0.85 -1.82 47.55
CA ALA A 310 -2.19 -2.01 47.03
C ALA A 310 -3.24 -2.25 48.14
N GLU A 311 -2.90 -3.05 49.15
CA GLU A 311 -3.79 -3.33 50.29
C GLU A 311 -4.04 -2.08 51.13
N ILE A 312 -2.98 -1.32 51.43
CA ILE A 312 -3.07 -0.06 52.17
C ILE A 312 -3.96 0.94 51.42
N ARG A 313 -3.80 1.05 50.09
CA ARG A 313 -4.65 1.91 49.23
C ARG A 313 -6.12 1.47 49.27
N ALA A 314 -6.38 0.17 49.12
CA ALA A 314 -7.74 -0.37 49.18
C ALA A 314 -8.39 -0.16 50.56
N SER A 315 -7.62 -0.22 51.65
CA SER A 315 -8.10 0.09 53.00
C SER A 315 -8.45 1.56 53.18
N PHE A 316 -7.66 2.47 52.58
CA PHE A 316 -8.00 3.90 52.56
C PHE A 316 -9.29 4.16 51.76
N GLU A 317 -9.44 3.54 50.59
CA GLU A 317 -10.65 3.64 49.76
C GLU A 317 -11.89 3.01 50.44
N ARG A 318 -11.69 1.98 51.28
CA ARG A 318 -12.75 1.33 52.08
C ARG A 318 -13.09 2.08 53.37
N GLY A 319 -12.36 3.15 53.71
CA GLY A 319 -12.63 3.94 54.91
C GLY A 319 -11.99 3.39 56.19
N THR A 320 -10.72 2.99 56.13
CA THR A 320 -9.87 2.65 57.29
C THR A 320 -10.44 1.59 58.25
N ALA A 321 -11.34 0.74 57.76
CA ALA A 321 -11.77 -0.44 58.50
C ALA A 321 -10.71 -1.54 58.31
N LEU A 322 -9.98 -1.85 59.38
CA LEU A 322 -9.04 -2.97 59.48
C LEU A 322 -9.75 -4.32 59.34
#